data_AF-A0AAN5I733-F1
#
_entry.id   AF-A0AAN5I733-F1
#
_cell.length_a   1.000
_cell.length_b   1.000
_cell.length_c   1.000
_cell.angle_alpha   90.00
_cell.angle_beta   90.00
_cell.angle_gamma   90.00
#
_symmetry.space_group_name_H-M   'P 1'
#
loop_
_entity.id
_entity.type
_entity.pdbx_description
1 polymer ?
#
loop_
_entity_poly.entity_id
_entity_poly.type
_entity_poly.pdbx_seq_one_letter_code
_entity_poly.pdbx_strand_id
1 'polypeptide(L)'
;MFLVAFILIAAIVYYFFINRILGLPPGPPPLPLIGNMLSFRWELDDVLLSWKARYGRIFTVWLPLPMVVIGDHKVLQEHVVKNGNNFIDRKNPEQLLDLWFGGLYGLAFQDNSMVKEQRKFALKTFHEIGFNSASVEDTVHNYAVEVANRWKRSGGEAVDITVNIEKAVGNVIWNLTFGIDLDFDNELLPKYRQIQRDFILLMAGPLMMFIELFPFLRKFDFLFGHHIKQLKDLFDENNQIVDDAIKITESNFCADSHPRSYVEAFIREMKKIKEAGKPMGNFHYQQMLASAVNLWGAGFETTVGILRLCIIELINHPDAQRKVQEEIDSVIGERTSQDTEIEGMIIKTTDCCSLLLENAGHPIASGTTILPQFSMVHFDPNEFERPYHFCPERHIDDQGQFIKVPSTVEFSYGFTRALTDFNVRIQPRN
;
A
#
# COMPACT_ATOMS: atom_id res chain seq x y z
N MET A 1 -15.99 0.31 50.33
CA MET A 1 -16.14 -0.94 49.56
C MET A 1 -17.36 -0.92 48.64
N PHE A 2 -18.60 -1.10 49.13
CA PHE A 2 -19.78 -1.34 48.27
C PHE A 2 -19.97 -0.36 47.10
N LEU A 3 -19.80 0.95 47.30
CA LEU A 3 -19.88 1.94 46.20
C LEU A 3 -18.85 1.69 45.10
N VAL A 4 -17.61 1.34 45.45
CA VAL A 4 -16.54 1.04 44.48
C VAL A 4 -16.84 -0.25 43.73
N ALA A 5 -17.32 -1.28 44.43
CA ALA A 5 -17.74 -2.54 43.80
C ALA A 5 -18.92 -2.32 42.84
N PHE A 6 -19.89 -1.49 43.21
CA PHE A 6 -21.02 -1.12 42.35
C PHE A 6 -20.56 -0.36 41.10
N ILE A 7 -19.66 0.63 41.25
CA ILE A 7 -19.09 1.37 40.11
C ILE A 7 -18.30 0.43 39.18
N LEU A 8 -17.51 -0.51 39.72
CA LEU A 8 -16.78 -1.50 38.92
C LEU A 8 -17.73 -2.44 38.16
N ILE A 9 -18.79 -2.95 38.82
CA ILE A 9 -19.80 -3.79 38.16
C ILE A 9 -20.55 -3.01 37.08
N ALA A 10 -20.97 -1.77 37.37
CA ALA A 10 -21.64 -0.91 36.40
C ALA A 10 -20.74 -0.59 35.19
N ALA A 11 -19.44 -0.35 35.41
CA ALA A 11 -18.47 -0.16 34.34
C ALA A 11 -18.29 -1.45 33.51
N ILE A 12 -18.14 -2.62 34.14
CA ILE A 12 -18.03 -3.91 33.43
C ILE A 12 -19.28 -4.17 32.58
N VAL A 13 -20.48 -3.95 33.12
CA VAL A 13 -21.74 -4.09 32.39
C VAL A 13 -21.82 -3.07 31.24
N TYR A 14 -21.43 -1.82 31.47
CA TYR A 14 -21.38 -0.80 30.41
C TYR A 14 -20.44 -1.22 29.27
N TYR A 15 -19.19 -1.57 29.55
CA TYR A 15 -18.22 -1.98 28.53
C TYR A 15 -18.61 -3.31 27.85
N PHE A 16 -19.30 -4.23 28.52
CA PHE A 16 -19.81 -5.46 27.90
C PHE A 16 -20.97 -5.20 26.92
N PHE A 17 -21.78 -4.17 27.17
CA PHE A 17 -22.91 -3.79 26.31
C PHE A 17 -22.68 -2.54 25.44
N ILE A 18 -21.47 -1.95 25.46
CA ILE A 18 -21.18 -0.64 24.86
C ILE A 18 -21.53 -0.59 23.36
N ASN A 19 -21.21 -1.64 22.60
CA ASN A 19 -21.58 -1.73 21.18
C ASN A 19 -23.10 -1.64 21.00
N ARG A 20 -23.87 -2.38 21.81
CA ARG A 20 -25.34 -2.37 21.77
C ARG A 20 -25.93 -1.03 22.21
N ILE A 21 -25.30 -0.36 23.18
CA ILE A 21 -25.70 0.99 23.66
C ILE A 21 -25.49 2.04 22.56
N LEU A 22 -24.43 1.92 21.77
CA LEU A 22 -24.07 2.85 20.69
C LEU A 22 -24.62 2.45 19.31
N GLY A 23 -25.38 1.36 19.20
CA GLY A 23 -25.90 0.86 17.92
C GLY A 23 -24.85 0.26 16.98
N LEU A 24 -23.66 -0.07 17.49
CA LEU A 24 -22.53 -0.63 16.75
C LEU A 24 -22.66 -2.16 16.57
N PRO A 25 -22.04 -2.74 15.52
CA PRO A 25 -21.93 -4.19 15.34
C PRO A 25 -21.39 -4.94 16.57
N PRO A 26 -21.71 -6.25 16.73
CA PRO A 26 -21.17 -7.08 17.82
C PRO A 26 -19.64 -7.11 17.80
N GLY A 27 -18.99 -7.52 18.88
CA GLY A 27 -17.53 -7.56 18.93
C GLY A 27 -16.97 -7.94 20.29
N PRO A 28 -15.63 -8.06 20.41
CA PRO A 28 -14.96 -8.32 21.68
C PRO A 28 -15.18 -7.15 22.67
N PRO A 29 -15.60 -7.43 23.92
CA PRO A 29 -15.87 -6.37 24.89
C PRO A 29 -14.58 -5.59 25.21
N PRO A 30 -14.55 -4.27 25.03
CA PRO A 30 -13.35 -3.46 25.27
C PRO A 30 -12.98 -3.36 26.76
N LEU A 31 -11.68 -3.22 27.00
CA LEU A 31 -11.15 -2.75 28.28
C LEU A 31 -11.27 -1.21 28.36
N PRO A 32 -11.39 -0.63 29.57
CA PRO A 32 -11.40 0.82 29.74
C PRO A 32 -10.15 1.48 29.14
N LEU A 33 -10.35 2.61 28.45
CA LEU A 33 -9.33 3.44 27.77
C LEU A 33 -8.58 2.77 26.59
N ILE A 34 -8.14 1.52 26.73
CA ILE A 34 -7.28 0.82 25.76
C ILE A 34 -8.04 -0.13 24.81
N GLY A 35 -9.36 -0.24 24.94
CA GLY A 35 -10.17 -1.04 24.04
C GLY A 35 -9.76 -2.53 24.02
N ASN A 36 -9.54 -3.07 22.84
CA ASN A 36 -9.08 -4.45 22.63
C ASN A 36 -7.56 -4.56 22.37
N MET A 37 -6.77 -3.50 22.59
CA MET A 37 -5.33 -3.46 22.25
C MET A 37 -4.55 -4.69 22.76
N LEU A 38 -4.80 -5.16 23.98
CA LEU A 38 -4.07 -6.28 24.58
C LEU A 38 -4.35 -7.65 23.94
N SER A 39 -5.34 -7.75 23.05
CA SER A 39 -5.65 -8.94 22.26
C SER A 39 -4.74 -9.09 21.05
N PHE A 40 -4.18 -8.00 20.51
CA PHE A 40 -3.32 -8.03 19.33
C PHE A 40 -1.89 -8.42 19.71
N ARG A 41 -1.66 -9.73 19.83
CA ARG A 41 -0.34 -10.31 20.14
C ARG A 41 0.27 -10.91 18.88
N TRP A 42 0.92 -10.06 18.08
CA TRP A 42 1.78 -10.39 16.94
C TRP A 42 1.07 -11.02 15.72
N GLU A 43 0.15 -11.95 15.91
CA GLU A 43 -0.63 -12.61 14.85
C GLU A 43 -1.98 -11.88 14.65
N LEU A 44 -1.94 -10.76 13.92
CA LEU A 44 -3.12 -9.90 13.69
C LEU A 44 -4.28 -10.65 13.03
N ASP A 45 -3.99 -11.45 12.01
CA ASP A 45 -5.01 -12.11 11.21
C ASP A 45 -5.70 -13.26 11.96
N ASP A 46 -4.99 -14.07 12.74
CA ASP A 46 -5.62 -15.11 13.58
C ASP A 46 -6.56 -14.52 14.64
N VAL A 47 -6.18 -13.39 15.24
CA VAL A 47 -7.06 -12.65 16.16
C VAL A 47 -8.34 -12.21 15.43
N LEU A 48 -8.21 -11.59 14.25
CA LEU A 48 -9.34 -11.10 13.48
C LEU A 48 -10.22 -12.24 12.91
N LEU A 49 -9.63 -13.34 12.43
CA LEU A 49 -10.32 -14.54 11.97
C LEU A 49 -11.08 -15.23 13.11
N SER A 50 -10.48 -15.34 14.30
CA SER A 50 -11.17 -15.86 15.50
C SER A 50 -12.36 -14.99 15.91
N TRP A 51 -12.27 -13.68 15.69
CA TRP A 51 -13.36 -12.73 15.94
C TRP A 51 -14.43 -12.77 14.83
N LYS A 52 -14.06 -12.95 13.56
CA LYS A 52 -15.00 -13.21 12.46
C LYS A 52 -15.81 -14.49 12.71
N ALA A 53 -15.17 -15.55 13.18
CA ALA A 53 -15.84 -16.80 13.55
C ALA A 53 -16.80 -16.64 14.76
N ARG A 54 -16.51 -15.71 15.68
CA ARG A 54 -17.27 -15.53 16.93
C ARG A 54 -18.37 -14.46 16.88
N TYR A 55 -18.14 -13.37 16.15
CA TYR A 55 -19.02 -12.19 16.09
C TYR A 55 -19.66 -12.02 14.71
N GLY A 56 -19.21 -12.78 13.70
CA GLY A 56 -19.72 -12.74 12.35
C GLY A 56 -18.89 -11.83 11.42
N ARG A 57 -19.45 -11.59 10.24
CA ARG A 57 -18.76 -11.00 9.07
C ARG A 57 -18.45 -9.49 9.20
N ILE A 58 -19.14 -8.82 10.11
CA ILE A 58 -18.98 -7.40 10.45
C ILE A 58 -18.94 -7.33 11.97
N PHE A 59 -17.87 -6.77 12.54
CA PHE A 59 -17.74 -6.65 14.00
C PHE A 59 -17.00 -5.37 14.41
N THR A 60 -17.24 -4.89 15.62
CA THR A 60 -16.59 -3.68 16.15
C THR A 60 -15.39 -4.04 16.99
N VAL A 61 -14.22 -3.49 16.65
CA VAL A 61 -13.01 -3.49 17.46
C VAL A 61 -12.77 -2.10 18.02
N TRP A 62 -12.36 -2.01 19.27
CA TRP A 62 -11.94 -0.77 19.90
C TRP A 62 -10.42 -0.67 19.88
N LEU A 63 -9.86 0.23 19.08
CA LEU A 63 -8.48 0.68 19.21
C LEU A 63 -8.50 2.12 19.73
N PRO A 64 -8.54 2.21 21.07
CA PRO A 64 -9.26 3.20 21.89
C PRO A 64 -10.61 3.76 21.42
N LEU A 65 -10.76 4.07 20.14
CA LEU A 65 -12.03 4.42 19.48
C LEU A 65 -12.64 3.19 18.78
N PRO A 66 -13.96 3.15 18.57
CA PRO A 66 -14.60 2.05 17.85
C PRO A 66 -14.28 2.12 16.35
N MET A 67 -13.96 0.97 15.77
CA MET A 67 -13.77 0.76 14.35
C MET A 67 -14.58 -0.47 13.92
N VAL A 68 -15.37 -0.34 12.85
CA VAL A 68 -16.12 -1.45 12.28
C VAL A 68 -15.21 -2.20 11.31
N VAL A 69 -14.81 -3.40 11.70
CA VAL A 69 -14.04 -4.31 10.87
C VAL A 69 -14.99 -5.03 9.92
N ILE A 70 -14.67 -5.02 8.64
CA ILE A 70 -15.42 -5.73 7.60
C ILE A 70 -14.49 -6.76 6.97
N GLY A 71 -14.80 -8.03 7.19
CA GLY A 71 -14.01 -9.19 6.73
C GLY A 71 -14.76 -10.09 5.76
N ASP A 72 -15.83 -9.60 5.12
CA ASP A 72 -16.57 -10.29 4.08
C ASP A 72 -16.52 -9.47 2.80
N HIS A 73 -16.22 -10.15 1.70
CA HIS A 73 -16.04 -9.56 0.38
C HIS A 73 -17.26 -8.73 -0.06
N LYS A 74 -18.45 -9.29 0.15
CA LYS A 74 -19.72 -8.85 -0.40
C LYS A 74 -20.15 -7.55 0.27
N VAL A 75 -19.95 -7.46 1.58
CA VAL A 75 -20.13 -6.23 2.36
C VAL A 75 -19.11 -5.18 1.89
N LEU A 76 -17.85 -5.54 1.63
CA LEU A 76 -16.83 -4.60 1.14
C LEU A 76 -17.20 -4.01 -0.24
N GLN A 77 -17.70 -4.81 -1.17
CA GLN A 77 -18.22 -4.32 -2.46
C GLN A 77 -19.41 -3.37 -2.27
N GLU A 78 -20.39 -3.75 -1.45
CA GLU A 78 -21.58 -2.92 -1.22
C GLU A 78 -21.26 -1.56 -0.56
N HIS A 79 -20.33 -1.54 0.40
CA HIS A 79 -20.02 -0.35 1.17
C HIS A 79 -18.86 0.44 0.54
N VAL A 80 -17.69 -0.17 0.38
CA VAL A 80 -16.45 0.52 -0.04
C VAL A 80 -16.40 0.80 -1.54
N VAL A 81 -17.03 -0.04 -2.38
CA VAL A 81 -17.11 0.20 -3.83
C VAL A 81 -18.38 0.96 -4.21
N LYS A 82 -19.56 0.34 -4.10
CA LYS A 82 -20.83 0.91 -4.60
C LYS A 82 -21.20 2.21 -3.89
N ASN A 83 -21.04 2.26 -2.57
CA ASN A 83 -21.30 3.44 -1.74
C ASN A 83 -20.02 4.25 -1.42
N GLY A 84 -18.94 4.06 -2.17
CA GLY A 84 -17.59 4.54 -1.80
C GLY A 84 -17.49 6.02 -1.42
N ASN A 85 -18.29 6.90 -2.03
CA ASN A 85 -18.38 8.34 -1.67
C ASN A 85 -18.72 8.59 -0.18
N ASN A 86 -19.47 7.70 0.47
CA ASN A 86 -19.85 7.80 1.89
C ASN A 86 -18.74 7.33 2.83
N PHE A 87 -17.63 6.79 2.28
CA PHE A 87 -16.52 6.18 3.01
C PHE A 87 -15.15 6.69 2.52
N ILE A 88 -15.11 7.80 1.78
CA ILE A 88 -13.85 8.53 1.47
C ILE A 88 -13.31 9.22 2.72
N ASP A 89 -14.19 9.57 3.66
CA ASP A 89 -13.93 10.35 4.88
C ASP A 89 -13.03 9.60 5.88
N ARG A 90 -11.75 9.50 5.53
CA ARG A 90 -10.68 8.96 6.38
C ARG A 90 -10.46 9.94 7.52
N LYS A 91 -10.55 9.45 8.76
CA LYS A 91 -9.97 10.14 9.91
C LYS A 91 -8.45 10.20 9.72
N ASN A 92 -7.97 11.29 9.15
CA ASN A 92 -6.55 11.46 8.84
C ASN A 92 -5.73 11.46 10.14
N PRO A 93 -4.50 10.93 10.12
CA PRO A 93 -3.56 11.12 11.21
C PRO A 93 -2.95 12.53 11.07
N GLU A 94 -3.77 13.58 11.27
CA GLU A 94 -3.41 14.96 10.93
C GLU A 94 -2.11 15.42 11.60
N GLN A 95 -1.96 15.06 12.87
CA GLN A 95 -0.79 15.38 13.70
C GLN A 95 0.47 14.59 13.27
N LEU A 96 0.30 13.49 12.55
CA LEU A 96 1.39 12.71 11.97
C LEU A 96 1.82 13.35 10.65
N LEU A 97 0.87 13.71 9.78
CA LEU A 97 1.13 14.39 8.51
C LEU A 97 1.71 15.80 8.72
N ASP A 98 1.30 16.51 9.77
CA ASP A 98 1.92 17.76 10.22
C ASP A 98 3.39 17.55 10.63
N LEU A 99 3.72 16.44 11.30
CA LEU A 99 5.09 16.07 11.66
C LEU A 99 5.93 15.67 10.43
N TRP A 100 5.32 15.00 9.44
CA TRP A 100 6.00 14.46 8.25
C TRP A 100 6.20 15.52 7.16
N PHE A 101 5.20 16.39 6.94
CA PHE A 101 5.12 17.27 5.76
C PHE A 101 4.81 18.73 6.11
N GLY A 102 4.65 19.10 7.40
CA GLY A 102 4.24 20.44 7.80
C GLY A 102 2.81 20.79 7.41
N GLY A 103 1.95 19.77 7.22
CA GLY A 103 0.53 19.93 6.95
C GLY A 103 -0.10 18.72 6.25
N LEU A 104 -1.37 18.87 5.88
CA LEU A 104 -2.16 17.84 5.21
C LEU A 104 -1.84 17.75 3.71
N TYR A 105 -0.67 17.21 3.37
CA TYR A 105 -0.15 17.09 2.01
C TYR A 105 0.04 15.63 1.54
N GLY A 106 0.26 15.46 0.23
CA GLY A 106 0.53 14.17 -0.41
C GLY A 106 -0.69 13.55 -1.11
N LEU A 107 -0.67 12.23 -1.30
CA LEU A 107 -1.62 11.47 -2.13
C LEU A 107 -2.41 10.39 -1.37
N ALA A 108 -2.05 10.11 -0.12
CA ALA A 108 -2.54 8.95 0.64
C ALA A 108 -3.64 9.26 1.67
N PHE A 109 -3.70 10.47 2.24
CA PHE A 109 -4.54 10.79 3.40
C PHE A 109 -5.29 12.12 3.26
N GLN A 110 -6.53 12.05 2.80
CA GLN A 110 -7.60 13.05 3.01
C GLN A 110 -8.91 12.57 2.36
N ASP A 111 -10.05 13.04 2.88
CA ASP A 111 -11.09 13.50 1.96
C ASP A 111 -10.94 15.01 1.76
N ASN A 112 -10.81 15.41 0.50
CA ASN A 112 -11.02 16.77 0.02
C ASN A 112 -10.93 16.80 -1.52
N SER A 113 -11.30 17.94 -2.11
CA SER A 113 -11.07 18.20 -3.54
C SER A 113 -9.58 18.14 -3.92
N MET A 114 -8.67 18.49 -3.00
CA MET A 114 -7.22 18.45 -3.22
C MET A 114 -6.71 17.06 -3.61
N VAL A 115 -6.95 16.02 -2.80
CA VAL A 115 -6.48 14.66 -3.12
C VAL A 115 -7.17 14.10 -4.38
N LYS A 116 -8.42 14.50 -4.65
CA LYS A 116 -9.14 14.17 -5.90
C LYS A 116 -8.47 14.82 -7.13
N GLU A 117 -8.01 16.06 -7.03
CA GLU A 117 -7.23 16.75 -8.07
C GLU A 117 -5.82 16.16 -8.24
N GLN A 118 -5.09 15.97 -7.13
CA GLN A 118 -3.70 15.53 -7.12
C GLN A 118 -3.55 14.06 -7.58
N ARG A 119 -4.48 13.17 -7.20
CA ARG A 119 -4.53 11.80 -7.74
C ARG A 119 -4.87 11.78 -9.24
N LYS A 120 -5.77 12.66 -9.70
CA LYS A 120 -6.08 12.82 -11.13
C LYS A 120 -4.88 13.37 -11.91
N PHE A 121 -4.12 14.30 -11.32
CA PHE A 121 -2.87 14.79 -11.89
C PHE A 121 -1.84 13.66 -11.99
N ALA A 122 -1.59 12.92 -10.92
CA ALA A 122 -0.65 11.79 -10.92
C ALA A 122 -1.01 10.73 -11.98
N LEU A 123 -2.27 10.28 -12.04
CA LEU A 123 -2.73 9.32 -13.05
C LEU A 123 -2.57 9.87 -14.48
N LYS A 124 -2.85 11.15 -14.73
CA LYS A 124 -2.62 11.78 -16.05
C LYS A 124 -1.13 11.84 -16.39
N THR A 125 -0.31 12.22 -15.42
CA THR A 125 1.14 12.34 -15.56
C THR A 125 1.79 10.99 -15.84
N PHE A 126 1.40 9.91 -15.16
CA PHE A 126 1.90 8.57 -15.46
C PHE A 126 1.58 8.13 -16.89
N HIS A 127 0.35 8.35 -17.38
CA HIS A 127 0.05 8.11 -18.80
C HIS A 127 0.84 9.04 -19.75
N GLU A 128 1.14 10.29 -19.36
CA GLU A 128 1.96 11.19 -20.19
C GLU A 128 3.42 10.74 -20.26
N ILE A 129 4.07 10.38 -19.15
CA ILE A 129 5.50 9.98 -19.15
C ILE A 129 5.75 8.59 -19.76
N GLY A 130 4.70 7.87 -20.17
CA GLY A 130 4.81 6.53 -20.74
C GLY A 130 4.86 5.41 -19.71
N PHE A 131 4.14 5.53 -18.58
CA PHE A 131 3.80 4.35 -17.80
C PHE A 131 2.98 3.40 -18.71
N ASN A 132 3.45 2.16 -18.89
CA ASN A 132 3.05 1.22 -19.95
C ASN A 132 3.49 1.63 -21.38
N SER A 133 4.67 2.24 -21.54
CA SER A 133 5.36 2.36 -22.83
C SER A 133 6.55 1.42 -22.94
N ALA A 134 6.96 1.10 -24.17
CA ALA A 134 8.14 0.29 -24.45
C ALA A 134 9.42 0.82 -23.77
N SER A 135 9.60 2.15 -23.62
CA SER A 135 10.79 2.69 -22.96
C SER A 135 10.84 2.43 -21.45
N VAL A 136 9.68 2.29 -20.79
CA VAL A 136 9.61 1.85 -19.38
C VAL A 136 9.77 0.33 -19.29
N GLU A 137 9.21 -0.43 -20.23
CA GLU A 137 9.43 -1.88 -20.36
C GLU A 137 10.92 -2.22 -20.57
N ASP A 138 11.60 -1.56 -21.52
CA ASP A 138 13.05 -1.62 -21.75
C ASP A 138 13.84 -1.34 -20.47
N THR A 139 13.44 -0.31 -19.72
CA THR A 139 14.12 0.08 -18.47
C THR A 139 13.99 -1.01 -17.40
N VAL A 140 12.76 -1.49 -17.16
CA VAL A 140 12.49 -2.61 -16.23
C VAL A 140 13.23 -3.88 -16.68
N HIS A 141 13.23 -4.16 -17.99
CA HIS A 141 13.89 -5.32 -18.56
C HIS A 141 15.40 -5.30 -18.37
N ASN A 142 16.06 -4.17 -18.65
CA ASN A 142 17.50 -4.00 -18.44
C ASN A 142 17.90 -4.22 -16.97
N TYR A 143 17.10 -3.71 -16.01
CA TYR A 143 17.32 -3.99 -14.60
C TYR A 143 17.11 -5.46 -14.24
N ALA A 144 16.06 -6.12 -14.77
CA ALA A 144 15.83 -7.55 -14.56
C ALA A 144 16.96 -8.43 -15.11
N VAL A 145 17.54 -8.06 -16.27
CA VAL A 145 18.71 -8.74 -16.85
C VAL A 145 19.95 -8.60 -15.98
N GLU A 146 20.25 -7.41 -15.43
CA GLU A 146 21.40 -7.26 -14.54
C GLU A 146 21.19 -7.97 -13.18
N VAL A 147 19.97 -8.01 -12.65
CA VAL A 147 19.61 -8.85 -11.48
C VAL A 147 19.91 -10.33 -11.77
N ALA A 148 19.40 -10.86 -12.89
CA ALA A 148 19.60 -12.25 -13.29
C ALA A 148 21.09 -12.55 -13.57
N ASN A 149 21.83 -11.63 -14.18
CA ASN A 149 23.26 -11.76 -14.40
C ASN A 149 24.04 -11.76 -13.08
N ARG A 150 23.68 -10.94 -12.10
CA ARG A 150 24.29 -10.95 -10.76
C ARG A 150 24.07 -12.26 -10.02
N TRP A 151 22.88 -12.85 -10.14
CA TRP A 151 22.62 -14.18 -9.58
C TRP A 151 23.40 -15.27 -10.34
N LYS A 152 23.50 -15.23 -11.68
CA LYS A 152 24.37 -16.14 -12.45
C LYS A 152 25.86 -16.02 -12.06
N ARG A 153 26.32 -14.82 -11.71
CA ARG A 153 27.69 -14.55 -11.24
C ARG A 153 28.02 -15.15 -9.86
N SER A 154 27.05 -15.65 -9.07
CA SER A 154 27.33 -16.33 -7.79
C SER A 154 27.88 -17.75 -7.95
N GLY A 155 27.89 -18.31 -9.17
CA GLY A 155 28.41 -19.65 -9.43
C GLY A 155 27.62 -20.79 -8.77
N GLY A 156 26.43 -20.51 -8.24
CA GLY A 156 25.62 -21.45 -7.45
C GLY A 156 25.70 -21.26 -5.94
N GLU A 157 26.48 -20.28 -5.44
CA GLU A 157 26.42 -19.88 -4.03
C GLU A 157 25.08 -19.24 -3.68
N ALA A 158 24.66 -19.41 -2.42
CA ALA A 158 23.43 -18.84 -1.89
C ALA A 158 23.49 -17.31 -1.81
N VAL A 159 22.44 -16.63 -2.32
CA VAL A 159 22.37 -15.18 -2.43
C VAL A 159 21.14 -14.62 -1.72
N ASP A 160 21.26 -13.44 -1.11
CA ASP A 160 20.08 -12.66 -0.70
C ASP A 160 19.49 -11.97 -1.94
N ILE A 161 18.34 -12.48 -2.39
CA ILE A 161 17.57 -11.90 -3.50
C ILE A 161 17.15 -10.44 -3.22
N THR A 162 16.97 -10.07 -1.94
CA THR A 162 16.42 -8.78 -1.50
C THR A 162 17.24 -7.59 -2.00
N VAL A 163 18.57 -7.69 -1.94
CA VAL A 163 19.48 -6.58 -2.33
C VAL A 163 19.36 -6.24 -3.82
N ASN A 164 19.30 -7.25 -4.69
CA ASN A 164 19.21 -7.01 -6.14
C ASN A 164 17.80 -6.60 -6.57
N ILE A 165 16.76 -7.15 -5.94
CA ILE A 165 15.36 -6.76 -6.21
C ILE A 165 15.10 -5.31 -5.81
N GLU A 166 15.56 -4.88 -4.63
CA GLU A 166 15.46 -3.47 -4.21
C GLU A 166 16.21 -2.54 -5.16
N LYS A 167 17.41 -2.91 -5.64
CA LYS A 167 18.17 -2.10 -6.61
C LYS A 167 17.43 -1.92 -7.94
N ALA A 168 16.82 -2.98 -8.47
CA ALA A 168 16.00 -2.89 -9.68
C ALA A 168 14.73 -2.06 -9.48
N VAL A 169 13.88 -2.42 -8.50
CA VAL A 169 12.61 -1.72 -8.24
C VAL A 169 12.85 -0.26 -7.89
N GLY A 170 13.83 0.00 -7.02
CA GLY A 170 14.24 1.32 -6.58
C GLY A 170 14.66 2.22 -7.73
N ASN A 171 15.58 1.77 -8.59
CA ASN A 171 16.02 2.61 -9.70
C ASN A 171 14.88 2.91 -10.70
N VAL A 172 13.94 1.98 -10.92
CA VAL A 172 12.74 2.20 -11.74
C VAL A 172 11.82 3.27 -11.15
N ILE A 173 11.38 3.13 -9.89
CA ILE A 173 10.44 4.09 -9.29
C ILE A 173 11.10 5.44 -8.97
N TRP A 174 12.43 5.49 -8.84
CA TRP A 174 13.20 6.74 -8.74
C TRP A 174 13.25 7.48 -10.08
N ASN A 175 13.54 6.77 -11.19
CA ASN A 175 13.47 7.34 -12.54
C ASN A 175 12.05 7.87 -12.84
N LEU A 176 10.99 7.09 -12.60
CA LEU A 176 9.61 7.53 -12.84
C LEU A 176 9.19 8.74 -11.98
N THR A 177 9.72 8.88 -10.76
CA THR A 177 9.38 9.98 -9.86
C THR A 177 10.16 11.25 -10.20
N PHE A 178 11.48 11.16 -10.42
CA PHE A 178 12.40 12.30 -10.55
C PHE A 178 12.95 12.51 -11.97
N GLY A 179 13.14 11.45 -12.76
CA GLY A 179 13.78 11.53 -14.08
C GLY A 179 15.30 11.48 -13.99
N ILE A 180 15.79 10.82 -12.93
CA ILE A 180 17.18 10.65 -12.58
C ILE A 180 17.49 9.16 -12.66
N ASP A 181 18.46 8.80 -13.49
CA ASP A 181 19.03 7.46 -13.51
C ASP A 181 20.05 7.31 -12.39
N LEU A 182 19.99 6.19 -11.68
CA LEU A 182 20.92 5.84 -10.61
C LEU A 182 21.79 4.66 -11.06
N ASP A 183 23.07 4.67 -10.67
CA ASP A 183 23.90 3.47 -10.75
C ASP A 183 23.25 2.31 -9.99
N PHE A 184 23.40 1.08 -10.47
CA PHE A 184 22.81 -0.10 -9.82
C PHE A 184 23.36 -0.31 -8.39
N ASP A 185 24.59 0.12 -8.12
CA ASP A 185 25.25 0.00 -6.82
C ASP A 185 25.23 1.30 -5.98
N ASN A 186 24.21 2.15 -6.18
CA ASN A 186 24.03 3.35 -5.37
C ASN A 186 23.86 3.06 -3.86
N GLU A 187 24.33 4.00 -3.03
CA GLU A 187 24.20 3.95 -1.56
C GLU A 187 22.84 4.50 -1.06
N LEU A 188 22.08 5.17 -1.93
CA LEU A 188 20.77 5.75 -1.63
C LEU A 188 19.78 4.69 -1.12
N LEU A 189 19.72 3.53 -1.78
CA LEU A 189 18.79 2.46 -1.41
C LEU A 189 19.11 1.79 -0.06
N PRO A 190 20.36 1.38 0.23
CA PRO A 190 20.77 0.98 1.57
C PRO A 190 20.43 2.02 2.66
N LYS A 191 20.64 3.32 2.37
CA LYS A 191 20.29 4.41 3.29
C LYS A 191 18.77 4.51 3.50
N TYR A 192 17.98 4.44 2.43
CA TYR A 192 16.52 4.48 2.51
C TYR A 192 15.95 3.28 3.29
N ARG A 193 16.48 2.06 3.07
CA ARG A 193 16.13 0.86 3.84
C ARG A 193 16.47 1.01 5.33
N GLN A 194 17.55 1.71 5.67
CA GLN A 194 17.90 2.01 7.07
C GLN A 194 16.83 2.91 7.72
N ILE A 195 16.51 4.03 7.08
CA ILE A 195 15.50 4.99 7.55
C ILE A 195 14.14 4.29 7.74
N GLN A 196 13.68 3.53 6.73
CA GLN A 196 12.39 2.85 6.79
C GLN A 196 12.31 1.78 7.88
N ARG A 197 13.38 1.00 8.11
CA ARG A 197 13.38 0.00 9.18
C ARG A 197 13.25 0.65 10.56
N ASP A 198 13.98 1.72 10.82
CA ASP A 198 13.94 2.43 12.10
C ASP A 198 12.60 3.16 12.28
N PHE A 199 12.05 3.74 11.20
CA PHE A 199 10.71 4.32 11.15
C PHE A 199 9.61 3.31 11.50
N ILE A 200 9.62 2.12 10.90
CA ILE A 200 8.64 1.05 11.17
C ILE A 200 8.70 0.62 12.65
N LEU A 201 9.91 0.49 13.22
CA LEU A 201 10.10 0.15 14.63
C LEU A 201 9.54 1.23 15.57
N LEU A 202 9.68 2.51 15.23
CA LEU A 202 9.09 3.61 16.01
C LEU A 202 7.56 3.71 15.85
N MET A 203 7.02 3.47 14.65
CA MET A 203 5.58 3.60 14.38
C MET A 203 4.74 2.41 14.86
N ALA A 204 5.23 1.18 14.69
CA ALA A 204 4.49 -0.03 15.08
C ALA A 204 4.50 -0.28 16.60
N GLY A 205 5.28 0.50 17.36
CA GLY A 205 5.37 0.37 18.82
C GLY A 205 4.09 0.79 19.56
N PRO A 206 3.72 0.10 20.66
CA PRO A 206 2.52 0.43 21.44
C PRO A 206 2.58 1.84 22.07
N LEU A 207 3.78 2.39 22.23
CA LEU A 207 4.01 3.77 22.64
C LEU A 207 3.41 4.78 21.63
N MET A 208 3.57 4.55 20.32
CA MET A 208 3.04 5.46 19.31
C MET A 208 1.51 5.46 19.30
N MET A 209 0.88 4.28 19.41
CA MET A 209 -0.57 4.15 19.56
C MET A 209 -1.10 4.88 20.81
N PHE A 210 -0.33 4.89 21.91
CA PHE A 210 -0.68 5.58 23.14
C PHE A 210 -0.53 7.12 23.03
N ILE A 211 0.47 7.59 22.28
CA ILE A 211 0.67 9.03 22.00
C ILE A 211 -0.44 9.57 21.07
N GLU A 212 -0.88 8.80 20.07
CA GLU A 212 -2.00 9.20 19.19
C GLU A 212 -3.34 9.27 19.93
N LEU A 213 -3.55 8.45 20.98
CA LEU A 213 -4.71 8.58 21.87
C LEU A 213 -4.65 9.85 22.72
N PHE A 214 -3.45 10.23 23.17
CA PHE A 214 -3.24 11.36 24.08
C PHE A 214 -2.24 12.37 23.51
N PRO A 215 -2.63 13.18 22.50
CA PRO A 215 -1.77 14.16 21.81
C PRO A 215 -0.92 15.07 22.70
N PHE A 216 -1.40 15.40 23.90
CA PHE A 216 -0.66 16.23 24.85
C PHE A 216 0.65 15.57 25.34
N LEU A 217 0.76 14.23 25.28
CA LEU A 217 1.97 13.49 25.63
C LEU A 217 3.17 13.84 24.73
N ARG A 218 2.94 14.32 23.50
CA ARG A 218 4.00 14.83 22.62
C ARG A 218 4.78 15.99 23.24
N LYS A 219 4.18 16.77 24.17
CA LYS A 219 4.88 17.82 24.93
C LYS A 219 5.81 17.27 26.02
N PHE A 220 5.70 15.98 26.31
CA PHE A 220 6.48 15.25 27.32
C PHE A 220 7.33 14.14 26.69
N ASP A 221 7.68 14.27 25.40
CA ASP A 221 8.47 13.29 24.63
C ASP A 221 9.81 12.88 25.30
N PHE A 222 10.38 13.78 26.11
CA PHE A 222 11.56 13.50 26.94
C PHE A 222 11.34 12.38 27.98
N LEU A 223 10.11 12.15 28.44
CA LEU A 223 9.75 11.02 29.31
C LEU A 223 9.72 9.68 28.57
N PHE A 224 9.63 9.73 27.23
CA PHE A 224 9.49 8.58 26.35
C PHE A 224 10.76 8.33 25.51
N GLY A 225 11.92 8.83 25.97
CA GLY A 225 13.21 8.64 25.28
C GLY A 225 13.39 9.48 24.02
N HIS A 226 12.60 10.54 23.85
CA HIS A 226 12.56 11.38 22.63
C HIS A 226 12.05 10.66 21.37
N HIS A 227 11.07 9.76 21.54
CA HIS A 227 10.48 8.94 20.46
C HIS A 227 9.92 9.76 19.30
N ILE A 228 9.19 10.84 19.58
CA ILE A 228 8.59 11.72 18.56
C ILE A 228 9.65 12.60 17.90
N LYS A 229 10.70 13.00 18.63
CA LYS A 229 11.87 13.65 18.02
C LYS A 229 12.61 12.69 17.07
N GLN A 230 12.92 11.47 17.48
CA GLN A 230 13.58 10.46 16.63
C GLN A 230 12.76 10.19 15.37
N LEU A 231 11.44 10.06 15.51
CA LEU A 231 10.52 9.92 14.39
C LEU A 231 10.63 11.13 13.44
N LYS A 232 10.62 12.36 13.96
CA LYS A 232 10.78 13.58 13.15
C LYS A 232 12.15 13.66 12.47
N ASP A 233 13.23 13.31 13.16
CA ASP A 233 14.59 13.36 12.63
C ASP A 233 14.72 12.44 11.39
N LEU A 234 14.08 11.26 11.41
CA LEU A 234 13.97 10.36 10.25
C LEU A 234 13.14 10.96 9.10
N PHE A 235 12.06 11.70 9.41
CA PHE A 235 11.28 12.40 8.38
C PHE A 235 12.03 13.56 7.74
N ASP A 236 12.77 14.34 8.52
CA ASP A 236 13.63 15.40 7.99
C ASP A 236 14.70 14.81 7.06
N GLU A 237 15.30 13.67 7.41
CA GLU A 237 16.29 12.99 6.56
C GLU A 237 15.68 12.41 5.28
N ASN A 238 14.53 11.73 5.36
CA ASN A 238 13.81 11.23 4.19
C ASN A 238 13.37 12.38 3.26
N ASN A 239 12.85 13.46 3.82
CA ASN A 239 12.44 14.63 3.06
C ASN A 239 13.64 15.30 2.40
N GLN A 240 14.80 15.39 3.07
CA GLN A 240 16.02 15.96 2.49
C GLN A 240 16.48 15.17 1.26
N ILE A 241 16.43 13.84 1.31
CA ILE A 241 16.74 12.95 0.18
C ILE A 241 15.87 13.27 -1.04
N VAL A 242 14.56 13.48 -0.84
CA VAL A 242 13.61 13.80 -1.93
C VAL A 242 13.73 15.25 -2.39
N ASP A 243 13.98 16.18 -1.46
CA ASP A 243 14.22 17.61 -1.71
C ASP A 243 15.47 17.84 -2.59
N ASP A 244 16.56 17.09 -2.36
CA ASP A 244 17.75 17.14 -3.20
C ASP A 244 17.52 16.50 -4.58
N ALA A 245 16.74 15.42 -4.67
CA ALA A 245 16.31 14.85 -5.95
C ALA A 245 15.44 15.84 -6.76
N ILE A 246 14.55 16.59 -6.10
CA ILE A 246 13.74 17.64 -6.70
C ILE A 246 14.62 18.79 -7.23
N LYS A 247 15.64 19.24 -6.50
CA LYS A 247 16.60 20.26 -6.98
C LYS A 247 17.38 19.80 -8.21
N ILE A 248 17.85 18.54 -8.22
CA ILE A 248 18.52 17.94 -9.38
C ILE A 248 17.56 17.90 -10.58
N THR A 249 16.29 17.56 -10.36
CA THR A 249 15.25 17.59 -11.39
C THR A 249 15.00 19.01 -11.92
N GLU A 250 14.83 20.01 -11.03
CA GLU A 250 14.53 21.39 -11.42
C GLU A 250 15.70 22.05 -12.18
N SER A 251 16.95 21.78 -11.78
CA SER A 251 18.14 22.31 -12.46
C SER A 251 18.36 21.75 -13.87
N ASN A 252 17.82 20.56 -14.18
CA ASN A 252 17.87 19.95 -15.52
C ASN A 252 16.56 20.12 -16.32
N PHE A 253 15.56 20.81 -15.77
CA PHE A 253 14.23 20.91 -16.35
C PHE A 253 14.19 21.73 -17.66
N CYS A 254 13.75 21.11 -18.76
CA CYS A 254 13.50 21.79 -20.03
C CYS A 254 12.00 22.00 -20.27
N ALA A 255 11.55 23.26 -20.30
CA ALA A 255 10.13 23.62 -20.39
C ALA A 255 9.44 23.17 -21.70
N ASP A 256 10.18 23.18 -22.81
CA ASP A 256 9.71 22.81 -24.15
C ASP A 256 9.71 21.29 -24.39
N SER A 257 10.27 20.51 -23.45
CA SER A 257 10.33 19.06 -23.54
C SER A 257 9.07 18.39 -22.99
N HIS A 258 8.84 17.16 -23.44
CA HIS A 258 7.84 16.29 -22.82
C HIS A 258 8.42 15.71 -21.51
N PRO A 259 7.69 15.74 -20.39
CA PRO A 259 8.24 15.35 -19.10
C PRO A 259 8.60 13.87 -19.09
N ARG A 260 9.72 13.59 -18.45
CA ARG A 260 10.29 12.25 -18.24
C ARG A 260 9.85 11.66 -16.89
N SER A 261 9.36 12.52 -15.98
CA SER A 261 9.05 12.15 -14.60
C SER A 261 7.86 12.89 -14.00
N TYR A 262 7.38 12.39 -12.86
CA TYR A 262 6.33 13.06 -12.08
C TYR A 262 6.71 14.48 -11.65
N VAL A 263 7.94 14.68 -11.14
CA VAL A 263 8.42 15.99 -10.67
C VAL A 263 8.58 16.98 -11.82
N GLU A 264 9.11 16.57 -12.99
CA GLU A 264 9.16 17.44 -14.17
C GLU A 264 7.76 17.90 -14.60
N ALA A 265 6.79 16.98 -14.64
CA ALA A 265 5.41 17.32 -14.99
C ALA A 265 4.78 18.30 -13.98
N PHE A 266 5.06 18.15 -12.68
CA PHE A 266 4.55 19.02 -11.62
C PHE A 266 5.17 20.43 -11.71
N ILE A 267 6.49 20.53 -11.91
CA ILE A 267 7.20 21.80 -12.14
C ILE A 267 6.63 22.51 -13.38
N ARG A 268 6.38 21.76 -14.46
CA ARG A 268 5.78 22.29 -15.71
C ARG A 268 4.36 22.85 -15.47
N GLU A 269 3.55 22.19 -14.66
CA GLU A 269 2.19 22.67 -14.35
C GLU A 269 2.21 23.89 -13.41
N MET A 270 3.09 23.90 -12.39
CA MET A 270 3.33 25.09 -11.56
C MET A 270 3.74 26.32 -12.39
N LYS A 271 4.62 26.14 -13.38
CA LYS A 271 5.04 27.22 -14.29
C LYS A 271 3.86 27.76 -15.11
N LYS A 272 3.08 26.89 -15.76
CA LYS A 272 1.87 27.29 -16.51
C LYS A 272 0.83 28.04 -15.66
N ILE A 273 0.58 27.60 -14.42
CA ILE A 273 -0.40 28.24 -13.52
C ILE A 273 0.06 29.67 -13.16
N LYS A 274 1.37 29.82 -12.87
CA LYS A 274 2.01 31.10 -12.57
C LYS A 274 2.00 32.05 -13.77
N GLU A 275 2.35 31.56 -14.97
CA GLU A 275 2.32 32.32 -16.22
C GLU A 275 0.91 32.76 -16.61
N ALA A 276 -0.09 31.93 -16.35
CA ALA A 276 -1.50 32.27 -16.54
C ALA A 276 -2.07 33.25 -15.49
N GLY A 277 -1.26 33.72 -14.52
CA GLY A 277 -1.69 34.62 -13.46
C GLY A 277 -2.73 34.04 -12.50
N LYS A 278 -2.84 32.71 -12.43
CA LYS A 278 -3.85 32.01 -11.63
C LYS A 278 -3.36 31.76 -10.20
N PRO A 279 -4.26 31.62 -9.20
CA PRO A 279 -3.87 31.14 -7.89
C PRO A 279 -3.28 29.72 -8.01
N MET A 280 -2.17 29.46 -7.32
CA MET A 280 -1.47 28.17 -7.37
C MET A 280 -2.34 26.98 -6.92
N GLY A 281 -3.36 27.23 -6.08
CA GLY A 281 -4.22 26.19 -5.53
C GLY A 281 -3.39 25.14 -4.79
N ASN A 282 -3.54 23.88 -5.18
CA ASN A 282 -2.81 22.75 -4.60
C ASN A 282 -1.45 22.50 -5.27
N PHE A 283 -1.06 23.27 -6.29
CA PHE A 283 0.20 23.10 -7.03
C PHE A 283 1.30 23.98 -6.42
N HIS A 284 1.88 23.52 -5.31
CA HIS A 284 2.98 24.19 -4.61
C HIS A 284 4.02 23.18 -4.11
N TYR A 285 5.22 23.67 -3.77
CA TYR A 285 6.38 22.84 -3.43
C TYR A 285 6.11 21.77 -2.37
N GLN A 286 5.46 22.15 -1.25
CA GLN A 286 5.16 21.20 -0.17
C GLN A 286 4.27 20.02 -0.61
N GLN A 287 3.31 20.26 -1.52
CA GLN A 287 2.47 19.20 -2.07
C GLN A 287 3.25 18.34 -3.07
N MET A 288 4.15 18.94 -3.86
CA MET A 288 5.05 18.21 -4.76
C MET A 288 5.99 17.28 -3.99
N LEU A 289 6.64 17.80 -2.93
CA LEU A 289 7.52 17.06 -2.01
C LEU A 289 6.80 15.87 -1.37
N ALA A 290 5.66 16.11 -0.71
CA ALA A 290 4.88 15.06 -0.07
C ALA A 290 4.33 14.02 -1.07
N SER A 291 3.97 14.46 -2.30
CA SER A 291 3.56 13.54 -3.36
C SER A 291 4.72 12.67 -3.84
N ALA A 292 5.91 13.24 -4.05
CA ALA A 292 7.10 12.51 -4.47
C ALA A 292 7.52 11.48 -3.41
N VAL A 293 7.53 11.85 -2.11
CA VAL A 293 7.74 10.91 -1.00
C VAL A 293 6.72 9.77 -1.02
N ASN A 294 5.44 10.06 -1.26
CA ASN A 294 4.38 9.05 -1.32
C ASN A 294 4.54 8.11 -2.53
N LEU A 295 4.84 8.61 -3.73
CA LEU A 295 5.04 7.80 -4.93
C LEU A 295 6.27 6.90 -4.80
N TRP A 296 7.37 7.46 -4.31
CA TRP A 296 8.62 6.76 -4.04
C TRP A 296 8.41 5.55 -3.11
N GLY A 297 7.99 5.80 -1.87
CA GLY A 297 7.88 4.74 -0.87
C GLY A 297 6.81 3.69 -1.19
N ALA A 298 5.64 4.13 -1.67
CA ALA A 298 4.55 3.20 -1.98
C ALA A 298 4.87 2.28 -3.16
N GLY A 299 5.53 2.79 -4.21
CA GLY A 299 5.95 1.98 -5.36
C GLY A 299 7.14 1.06 -5.06
N PHE A 300 8.03 1.47 -4.15
CA PHE A 300 9.18 0.67 -3.73
C PHE A 300 8.79 -0.52 -2.84
N GLU A 301 8.26 -0.27 -1.64
CA GLU A 301 8.13 -1.29 -0.60
C GLU A 301 7.15 -2.40 -0.98
N THR A 302 6.04 -2.05 -1.61
CA THR A 302 4.99 -3.01 -2.01
C THR A 302 5.50 -3.97 -3.08
N THR A 303 6.11 -3.45 -4.14
CA THR A 303 6.68 -4.23 -5.25
C THR A 303 7.83 -5.13 -4.78
N VAL A 304 8.73 -4.62 -3.93
CA VAL A 304 9.81 -5.42 -3.32
C VAL A 304 9.23 -6.54 -2.45
N GLY A 305 8.19 -6.25 -1.66
CA GLY A 305 7.50 -7.24 -0.85
C GLY A 305 6.88 -8.36 -1.68
N ILE A 306 6.08 -8.00 -2.70
CA ILE A 306 5.40 -8.95 -3.59
C ILE A 306 6.43 -9.83 -4.33
N LEU A 307 7.44 -9.25 -4.97
CA LEU A 307 8.46 -10.03 -5.71
C LEU A 307 9.20 -11.02 -4.82
N ARG A 308 9.51 -10.66 -3.57
CA ARG A 308 10.15 -11.56 -2.60
C ARG A 308 9.21 -12.70 -2.18
N LEU A 309 7.92 -12.41 -1.97
CA LEU A 309 6.91 -13.44 -1.67
C LEU A 309 6.74 -14.41 -2.86
N CYS A 310 6.58 -13.91 -4.09
CA CYS A 310 6.46 -14.74 -5.29
C CYS A 310 7.66 -15.69 -5.45
N ILE A 311 8.88 -15.21 -5.24
CA ILE A 311 10.09 -16.05 -5.33
C ILE A 311 10.14 -17.08 -4.21
N ILE A 312 9.76 -16.73 -2.97
CA ILE A 312 9.68 -17.68 -1.85
C ILE A 312 8.64 -18.77 -2.12
N GLU A 313 7.46 -18.42 -2.63
CA GLU A 313 6.42 -19.40 -2.97
C GLU A 313 6.84 -20.33 -4.11
N LEU A 314 7.54 -19.83 -5.13
CA LEU A 314 8.08 -20.67 -6.21
C LEU A 314 9.20 -21.61 -5.73
N ILE A 315 10.04 -21.18 -4.78
CA ILE A 315 11.06 -22.04 -4.13
C ILE A 315 10.40 -23.13 -3.28
N ASN A 316 9.33 -22.79 -2.56
CA ASN A 316 8.57 -23.75 -1.74
C ASN A 316 7.72 -24.71 -2.57
N HIS A 317 7.36 -24.35 -3.82
CA HIS A 317 6.53 -25.14 -4.72
C HIS A 317 7.22 -25.42 -6.08
N PRO A 318 8.26 -26.28 -6.14
CA PRO A 318 9.00 -26.56 -7.37
C PRO A 318 8.15 -27.08 -8.54
N ASP A 319 6.99 -27.68 -8.27
CA ASP A 319 6.05 -28.12 -9.31
C ASP A 319 5.37 -26.93 -10.00
N ALA A 320 5.04 -25.86 -9.26
CA ALA A 320 4.55 -24.62 -9.84
C ALA A 320 5.69 -23.87 -10.58
N GLN A 321 6.90 -23.87 -10.01
CA GLN A 321 8.08 -23.30 -10.67
C GLN A 321 8.35 -23.95 -12.03
N ARG A 322 8.26 -25.29 -12.13
CA ARG A 322 8.43 -26.01 -13.40
C ARG A 322 7.32 -25.70 -14.40
N LYS A 323 6.04 -25.63 -13.99
CA LYS A 323 4.95 -25.19 -14.88
C LYS A 323 5.21 -23.80 -15.49
N VAL A 324 5.69 -22.85 -14.68
CA VAL A 324 6.03 -21.50 -15.14
C VAL A 324 7.22 -21.51 -16.11
N GLN A 325 8.22 -22.35 -15.87
CA GLN A 325 9.35 -22.55 -16.80
C GLN A 325 8.91 -23.18 -18.13
N GLU A 326 8.06 -24.22 -18.07
CA GLU A 326 7.47 -24.86 -19.26
C GLU A 326 6.58 -23.89 -20.06
N GLU A 327 5.87 -22.97 -19.40
CA GLU A 327 5.13 -21.89 -20.08
C GLU A 327 6.09 -20.87 -20.74
N ILE A 328 7.13 -20.40 -20.03
CA ILE A 328 8.18 -19.52 -20.59
C ILE A 328 8.81 -20.15 -21.84
N ASP A 329 9.25 -21.40 -21.75
CA ASP A 329 9.95 -22.11 -22.83
C ASP A 329 9.04 -22.37 -24.04
N SER A 330 7.73 -22.50 -23.84
CA SER A 330 6.75 -22.72 -24.91
C SER A 330 6.27 -21.44 -25.61
N VAL A 331 6.17 -20.31 -24.90
CA VAL A 331 5.69 -19.03 -25.42
C VAL A 331 6.84 -18.16 -25.95
N ILE A 332 7.93 -18.06 -25.19
CA ILE A 332 9.08 -17.20 -25.47
C ILE A 332 10.24 -18.06 -26.05
N GLY A 333 10.56 -19.17 -25.38
CA GLY A 333 11.66 -20.06 -25.74
C GLY A 333 13.03 -19.38 -25.67
N GLU A 334 13.99 -19.81 -26.50
CA GLU A 334 15.35 -19.24 -26.56
C GLU A 334 15.42 -17.81 -27.15
N ARG A 335 14.29 -17.15 -27.44
CA ARG A 335 14.29 -15.80 -28.02
C ARG A 335 14.84 -14.79 -27.02
N THR A 336 15.76 -13.95 -27.49
CA THR A 336 16.07 -12.70 -26.79
C THR A 336 14.83 -11.81 -26.74
N SER A 337 14.59 -11.25 -25.56
CA SER A 337 13.47 -10.40 -25.15
C SER A 337 13.16 -9.16 -26.01
N GLN A 338 13.97 -8.85 -27.02
CA GLN A 338 13.75 -7.72 -27.93
C GLN A 338 12.67 -8.00 -29.00
N ASP A 339 12.23 -9.25 -29.16
CA ASP A 339 11.38 -9.69 -30.29
C ASP A 339 9.90 -9.99 -29.94
N THR A 340 9.43 -9.83 -28.69
CA THR A 340 8.01 -10.13 -28.35
C THR A 340 7.46 -9.33 -27.15
N GLU A 341 6.20 -8.88 -27.26
CA GLU A 341 5.42 -8.21 -26.19
C GLU A 341 5.25 -9.15 -24.96
N ILE A 342 5.81 -8.79 -23.79
CA ILE A 342 5.87 -9.68 -22.59
C ILE A 342 4.57 -9.59 -21.74
N GLU A 343 3.56 -8.82 -22.21
CA GLU A 343 2.38 -8.43 -21.44
C GLU A 343 1.58 -9.60 -20.83
N GLY A 344 1.48 -10.73 -21.52
CA GLY A 344 0.61 -11.85 -21.12
C GLY A 344 1.05 -12.62 -19.85
N MET A 345 2.35 -12.61 -19.53
CA MET A 345 2.90 -13.51 -18.50
C MET A 345 2.98 -12.87 -17.10
N ILE A 346 3.11 -11.54 -17.06
CA ILE A 346 3.14 -10.76 -15.82
C ILE A 346 1.78 -10.84 -15.11
N ILE A 347 0.68 -10.81 -15.88
CA ILE A 347 -0.68 -11.01 -15.36
C ILE A 347 -0.81 -12.38 -14.69
N LYS A 348 -0.41 -13.48 -15.34
CA LYS A 348 -0.54 -14.83 -14.76
C LYS A 348 0.15 -14.99 -13.41
N THR A 349 1.31 -14.37 -13.21
CA THR A 349 2.07 -14.49 -11.95
C THR A 349 1.52 -13.57 -10.85
N THR A 350 0.99 -12.41 -11.21
CA THR A 350 0.47 -11.41 -10.25
C THR A 350 -0.98 -11.73 -9.87
N ASP A 351 -1.85 -11.91 -10.86
CA ASP A 351 -3.28 -12.19 -10.68
C ASP A 351 -3.58 -13.63 -10.21
N CYS A 352 -2.57 -14.52 -10.07
CA CYS A 352 -2.75 -15.80 -9.35
C CYS A 352 -3.13 -15.61 -7.87
N CYS A 353 -3.16 -14.37 -7.37
CA CYS A 353 -3.33 -14.03 -5.97
C CYS A 353 -4.80 -13.93 -5.48
N SER A 354 -5.76 -14.75 -5.97
CA SER A 354 -7.18 -15.01 -5.53
C SER A 354 -8.30 -14.08 -6.10
N LEU A 355 -9.67 -14.29 -6.00
CA LEU A 355 -10.85 -13.36 -6.29
C LEU A 355 -12.38 -14.04 -6.19
N LEU A 356 -13.61 -13.56 -6.68
CA LEU A 356 -15.03 -13.55 -6.03
C LEU A 356 -16.21 -14.53 -6.33
N LEU A 357 -17.23 -14.54 -5.41
CA LEU A 357 -18.66 -14.19 -5.70
C LEU A 357 -19.42 -13.27 -4.67
N GLU A 358 -20.61 -12.70 -4.98
CA GLU A 358 -21.16 -11.41 -4.40
C GLU A 358 -22.31 -11.46 -3.31
N ASN A 359 -22.78 -10.26 -2.86
CA ASN A 359 -23.93 -9.76 -2.02
C ASN A 359 -24.22 -10.16 -0.53
N ALA A 360 -24.26 -9.18 0.41
CA ALA A 360 -25.19 -9.02 1.57
C ALA A 360 -24.86 -7.77 2.44
N GLY A 361 -25.86 -6.99 2.92
CA GLY A 361 -25.62 -5.71 3.62
C GLY A 361 -26.20 -5.55 5.05
N HIS A 362 -25.62 -4.63 5.82
CA HIS A 362 -26.10 -4.14 7.13
C HIS A 362 -25.84 -2.63 7.25
N PRO A 363 -26.73 -1.83 7.89
CA PRO A 363 -26.54 -0.38 8.00
C PRO A 363 -25.39 -0.01 8.96
N ILE A 364 -24.55 0.94 8.53
CA ILE A 364 -23.43 1.50 9.32
C ILE A 364 -23.73 2.98 9.59
N ALA A 365 -23.45 3.45 10.82
CA ALA A 365 -23.68 4.84 11.22
C ALA A 365 -22.61 5.80 10.67
N SER A 366 -23.01 7.01 10.29
CA SER A 366 -22.09 8.04 9.81
C SER A 366 -21.03 8.42 10.86
N GLY A 367 -19.81 8.76 10.41
CA GLY A 367 -18.67 9.04 11.28
C GLY A 367 -17.98 7.81 11.91
N THR A 368 -18.42 6.60 11.57
CA THR A 368 -17.79 5.35 12.05
C THR A 368 -16.59 4.98 11.18
N THR A 369 -15.39 4.88 11.78
CA THR A 369 -14.20 4.37 11.08
C THR A 369 -14.44 2.93 10.63
N ILE A 370 -14.27 2.64 9.33
CA ILE A 370 -14.27 1.28 8.79
C ILE A 370 -12.82 0.79 8.63
N LEU A 371 -12.56 -0.44 9.07
CA LEU A 371 -11.34 -1.18 8.76
C LEU A 371 -11.68 -2.31 7.78
N PRO A 372 -11.41 -2.14 6.48
CA PRO A 372 -11.57 -3.22 5.51
C PRO A 372 -10.39 -4.19 5.65
N GLN A 373 -10.64 -5.45 6.02
CA GLN A 373 -9.59 -6.44 6.23
C GLN A 373 -9.61 -7.50 5.12
N PHE A 374 -8.68 -7.37 4.18
CA PHE A 374 -8.65 -8.20 2.97
C PHE A 374 -8.16 -9.62 3.23
N SER A 375 -7.20 -9.82 4.15
CA SER A 375 -6.77 -11.15 4.60
C SER A 375 -7.93 -12.01 5.11
N MET A 376 -8.91 -11.43 5.79
CA MET A 376 -10.12 -12.16 6.22
C MET A 376 -11.01 -12.63 5.06
N VAL A 377 -10.88 -12.03 3.87
CA VAL A 377 -11.50 -12.50 2.62
C VAL A 377 -10.61 -13.54 1.95
N HIS A 378 -9.31 -13.26 1.82
CA HIS A 378 -8.29 -14.17 1.26
C HIS A 378 -8.25 -15.53 1.98
N PHE A 379 -8.46 -15.53 3.29
CA PHE A 379 -8.51 -16.74 4.11
C PHE A 379 -9.93 -17.29 4.36
N ASP A 380 -10.97 -16.81 3.66
CA ASP A 380 -12.33 -17.33 3.82
C ASP A 380 -12.54 -18.64 3.02
N PRO A 381 -12.82 -19.79 3.67
CA PRO A 381 -13.07 -21.05 2.99
C PRO A 381 -14.38 -21.08 2.16
N ASN A 382 -15.24 -20.06 2.26
CA ASN A 382 -16.43 -19.89 1.43
C ASN A 382 -16.13 -19.13 0.12
N GLU A 383 -15.02 -18.39 0.05
CA GLU A 383 -14.55 -17.71 -1.15
C GLU A 383 -13.42 -18.52 -1.82
N PHE A 384 -12.58 -19.22 -1.04
CA PHE A 384 -11.40 -19.95 -1.51
C PHE A 384 -11.29 -21.37 -0.96
N GLU A 385 -11.33 -22.38 -1.84
CA GLU A 385 -11.04 -23.77 -1.49
C GLU A 385 -9.59 -23.90 -0.97
N ARG A 386 -9.34 -24.59 0.15
CA ARG A 386 -8.00 -24.72 0.77
C ARG A 386 -7.30 -23.34 0.93
N PRO A 387 -7.88 -22.37 1.66
CA PRO A 387 -7.47 -20.96 1.60
C PRO A 387 -6.02 -20.71 2.06
N TYR A 388 -5.49 -21.55 2.97
CA TYR A 388 -4.12 -21.46 3.48
C TYR A 388 -3.06 -22.14 2.59
N HIS A 389 -3.42 -22.56 1.37
CA HIS A 389 -2.50 -23.17 0.42
C HIS A 389 -2.30 -22.30 -0.82
N PHE A 390 -1.03 -22.14 -1.22
CA PHE A 390 -0.64 -21.65 -2.53
C PHE A 390 -1.21 -22.62 -3.59
N CYS A 391 -2.08 -22.11 -4.47
CA CYS A 391 -2.79 -22.88 -5.48
C CYS A 391 -3.01 -21.98 -6.71
N PRO A 392 -2.02 -21.87 -7.62
CA PRO A 392 -2.15 -21.13 -8.88
C PRO A 392 -3.38 -21.54 -9.70
N GLU A 393 -3.80 -22.81 -9.59
CA GLU A 393 -4.96 -23.38 -10.26
C GLU A 393 -6.29 -22.69 -9.92
N ARG A 394 -6.36 -21.86 -8.87
CA ARG A 394 -7.50 -20.95 -8.62
C ARG A 394 -7.83 -20.04 -9.81
N HIS A 395 -6.81 -19.72 -10.58
CA HIS A 395 -6.84 -18.74 -11.66
C HIS A 395 -6.72 -19.37 -13.04
N ILE A 396 -6.96 -20.67 -13.14
CA ILE A 396 -6.82 -21.45 -14.37
C ILE A 396 -8.12 -22.23 -14.58
N ASP A 397 -8.78 -22.03 -15.71
CA ASP A 397 -9.97 -22.81 -16.08
C ASP A 397 -9.62 -24.20 -16.65
N ASP A 398 -10.65 -24.99 -16.95
CA ASP A 398 -10.52 -26.31 -17.58
C ASP A 398 -9.80 -26.29 -18.95
N GLN A 399 -9.54 -25.11 -19.52
CA GLN A 399 -8.86 -24.88 -20.81
C GLN A 399 -7.44 -24.30 -20.64
N GLY A 400 -6.93 -24.21 -19.41
CA GLY A 400 -5.61 -23.64 -19.12
C GLY A 400 -5.55 -22.12 -19.23
N GLN A 401 -6.69 -21.43 -19.38
CA GLN A 401 -6.76 -19.99 -19.56
C GLN A 401 -6.83 -19.27 -18.22
N PHE A 402 -6.25 -18.07 -18.17
CA PHE A 402 -6.31 -17.25 -16.96
C PHE A 402 -7.75 -16.78 -16.71
N ILE A 403 -8.30 -17.15 -15.56
CA ILE A 403 -9.58 -16.63 -15.06
C ILE A 403 -9.37 -15.64 -13.92
N LYS A 404 -9.76 -14.39 -14.18
CA LYS A 404 -10.06 -13.43 -13.14
C LYS A 404 -11.41 -13.79 -12.52
N VAL A 405 -11.38 -14.65 -11.49
CA VAL A 405 -12.32 -14.53 -10.36
C VAL A 405 -12.34 -13.01 -9.95
N PRO A 406 -13.42 -12.35 -9.40
CA PRO A 406 -13.36 -10.87 -9.01
C PRO A 406 -13.36 -10.27 -7.50
N SER A 407 -12.94 -10.93 -6.39
CA SER A 407 -13.07 -10.56 -4.93
C SER A 407 -11.91 -9.83 -4.33
N THR A 408 -10.72 -10.28 -4.73
CA THR A 408 -9.53 -10.16 -3.91
C THR A 408 -8.91 -8.81 -4.12
N VAL A 409 -8.41 -8.29 -3.02
CA VAL A 409 -8.09 -6.88 -2.93
C VAL A 409 -6.59 -6.69 -2.82
N GLU A 410 -5.90 -7.07 -3.89
CA GLU A 410 -4.47 -6.77 -4.14
C GLU A 410 -4.22 -5.26 -3.97
N PHE A 411 -5.08 -4.44 -4.58
CA PHE A 411 -4.88 -2.99 -4.72
C PHE A 411 -5.91 -2.13 -3.99
N SER A 412 -6.62 -2.66 -2.98
CA SER A 412 -7.77 -2.01 -2.33
C SER A 412 -8.95 -1.69 -3.29
N TYR A 413 -10.00 -1.05 -2.76
CA TYR A 413 -11.28 -0.81 -3.44
C TYR A 413 -11.65 0.66 -3.60
N GLY A 414 -12.50 0.94 -4.59
CA GLY A 414 -13.17 2.22 -4.81
C GLY A 414 -12.20 3.39 -4.98
N PHE A 415 -12.49 4.52 -4.34
CA PHE A 415 -11.61 5.70 -4.35
C PHE A 415 -10.23 5.43 -3.72
N THR A 416 -10.13 4.41 -2.85
CA THR A 416 -8.90 4.04 -2.14
C THR A 416 -8.01 3.06 -2.90
N ARG A 417 -8.40 2.66 -4.13
CA ARG A 417 -7.61 1.80 -5.02
C ARG A 417 -6.18 2.36 -5.22
N ALA A 418 -5.18 1.50 -5.37
CA ALA A 418 -3.80 1.90 -5.62
C ALA A 418 -3.68 2.76 -6.89
N LEU A 419 -2.76 3.73 -6.90
CA LEU A 419 -2.53 4.57 -8.09
C LEU A 419 -1.81 3.83 -9.22
N THR A 420 -1.10 2.75 -8.87
CA THR A 420 -0.42 1.83 -9.79
C THR A 420 -1.36 0.80 -10.41
N ASP A 421 -2.61 0.68 -9.94
CA ASP A 421 -3.61 -0.19 -10.53
C ASP A 421 -4.27 0.48 -11.76
N PHE A 422 -3.43 0.68 -12.76
CA PHE A 422 -3.86 0.94 -14.13
C PHE A 422 -4.45 -0.36 -14.67
N ASN A 423 -5.71 -0.34 -15.09
CA ASN A 423 -6.30 -1.47 -15.79
C ASN A 423 -5.49 -1.76 -17.07
N VAL A 424 -4.60 -2.76 -17.03
CA VAL A 424 -3.83 -3.22 -18.19
C VAL A 424 -4.79 -3.88 -19.16
N ARG A 425 -5.48 -3.07 -19.97
CA ARG A 425 -6.34 -3.50 -21.05
C ARG A 425 -5.49 -3.93 -22.23
N ILE A 426 -4.85 -5.09 -22.10
CA ILE A 426 -4.35 -5.84 -23.26
C ILE A 426 -5.56 -6.09 -24.16
N GLN A 427 -5.65 -5.32 -25.25
CA GLN A 427 -6.41 -5.76 -26.41
C GLN A 427 -5.43 -6.59 -27.25
N PRO A 428 -5.71 -7.86 -27.53
CA PRO A 428 -4.89 -8.59 -28.49
C PRO A 428 -4.93 -7.83 -29.82
N ARG A 429 -3.75 -7.47 -30.33
CA ARG A 429 -3.60 -6.97 -31.70
C ARG A 429 -3.86 -8.14 -32.65
N ASN A 430 -4.96 -8.06 -33.39
CA ASN A 430 -5.28 -8.97 -34.50
C ASN A 430 -4.36 -8.72 -35.71
#